data_AF-A0AAV9NU13-F1
#
_entry.id   AF-A0AAV9NU13-F1
#
_cell.length_a   1.000
_cell.length_b   1.000
_cell.length_c   1.000
_cell.angle_alpha   90.00
_cell.angle_beta   90.00
_cell.angle_gamma   90.00
#
_symmetry.space_group_name_H-M   'P 1'
#
loop_
_entity.id
_entity.type
_entity.pdbx_description
1 polymer ?
#
loop_
_entity_poly.entity_id
_entity_poly.type
_entity_poly.pdbx_seq_one_letter_code
_entity_poly.pdbx_strand_id
1 'polypeptide(L)'
;MLCHALLTAALVAGAASKPITARSGTCQTEGALLCNADGSKFAICSWGQAVFQDVAAGTLCVCTAHDSELCTIAAADSQPPTAPAPPPSRPPPVPTSKPAPPAPSHPAPAPKPAPPAHSGGASHYTTFLGNGSPSQGWPTVSDWQSFDDLWTANVETMKSSCAQFDQEDNSPEEIADLRAAILSESRSAGVDPRFALATMMQESDGCVRVWSTNYGVNNPGLFQSHNGQGSCFNRTPCPKSEIVQMVKDGVSGTADGPLLKGVIAQAEDEGDDGVQAMYAGLRMYNSGSVAASGNLEDGIATHCYFSDIANRLTGWSEGSTGCTLDA
;
A
#
# COMPACT_ATOMS: atom_id res chain seq x y z
N MET A 1 19.04 -57.04 53.45
CA MET A 1 18.16 -56.35 54.41
C MET A 1 17.74 -55.03 53.79
N LEU A 2 16.41 -54.86 53.63
CA LEU A 2 15.59 -53.64 53.44
C LEU A 2 16.13 -52.52 52.51
N CYS A 3 15.53 -52.26 51.35
CA CYS A 3 14.25 -51.55 51.12
C CYS A 3 14.37 -50.03 51.38
N HIS A 4 14.32 -49.22 50.31
CA HIS A 4 13.29 -48.18 50.09
C HIS A 4 13.43 -47.62 48.66
N ALA A 5 12.38 -47.83 47.86
CA ALA A 5 12.18 -47.21 46.57
C ALA A 5 11.57 -45.81 46.79
N LEU A 6 12.15 -44.77 46.18
CA LEU A 6 11.54 -43.46 46.04
C LEU A 6 11.07 -43.31 44.60
N LEU A 7 9.77 -43.45 44.42
CA LEU A 7 9.05 -43.20 43.18
C LEU A 7 8.78 -41.69 43.09
N THR A 8 9.51 -40.96 42.24
CA THR A 8 9.13 -39.60 41.84
C THR A 8 8.29 -39.68 40.57
N ALA A 9 6.97 -39.58 40.73
CA ALA A 9 6.04 -39.38 39.64
C ALA A 9 6.19 -37.94 39.11
N ALA A 10 6.69 -37.78 37.89
CA ALA A 10 6.64 -36.52 37.17
C ALA A 10 5.20 -36.27 36.68
N LEU A 11 4.52 -35.30 37.28
CA LEU A 11 3.30 -34.73 36.73
C LEU A 11 3.64 -33.95 35.46
N VAL A 12 3.38 -34.53 34.29
CA VAL A 12 3.26 -33.76 33.05
C VAL A 12 1.91 -33.06 33.10
N ALA A 13 1.91 -31.79 33.50
CA ALA A 13 0.77 -30.91 33.31
C ALA A 13 0.62 -30.68 31.80
N GLY A 14 -0.30 -31.41 31.17
CA GLY A 14 -0.76 -31.10 29.83
C GLY A 14 -1.44 -29.74 29.86
N ALA A 15 -0.74 -28.71 29.39
CA ALA A 15 -1.35 -27.42 29.12
C ALA A 15 -2.36 -27.62 27.99
N ALA A 16 -3.64 -27.61 28.34
CA ALA A 16 -4.71 -27.52 27.35
C ALA A 16 -4.54 -26.20 26.59
N SER A 17 -4.14 -26.29 25.33
CA SER A 17 -4.04 -25.17 24.41
C SER A 17 -5.40 -24.49 24.27
N LYS A 18 -5.59 -23.33 24.90
CA LYS A 18 -6.73 -22.47 24.60
C LYS A 18 -6.42 -21.73 23.30
N PRO A 19 -7.25 -21.84 22.25
CA PRO A 19 -7.07 -21.01 21.06
C PRO A 19 -7.33 -19.56 21.44
N ILE A 20 -6.31 -18.73 21.29
CA ILE A 20 -6.44 -17.27 21.43
C ILE A 20 -7.33 -16.81 20.28
N THR A 21 -8.52 -16.37 20.64
CA THR A 21 -9.54 -15.94 19.68
C THR A 21 -9.21 -14.51 19.25
N ALA A 22 -8.70 -14.31 18.02
CA ALA A 22 -8.77 -13.00 17.36
C ALA A 22 -10.26 -12.72 17.05
N ARG A 23 -10.94 -12.07 17.98
CA ARG A 23 -12.39 -11.83 17.93
C ARG A 23 -12.71 -10.37 17.64
N SER A 24 -12.06 -9.80 16.64
CA SER A 24 -12.46 -8.55 15.99
C SER A 24 -11.56 -8.35 14.78
N GLY A 25 -12.08 -7.84 13.66
CA GLY A 25 -11.29 -7.48 12.47
C GLY A 25 -10.40 -6.26 12.70
N THR A 26 -9.89 -6.07 13.92
CA THR A 26 -9.03 -4.96 14.33
C THR A 26 -7.67 -5.51 14.72
N CYS A 27 -6.60 -4.78 14.39
CA CYS A 27 -5.22 -5.19 14.61
C CYS A 27 -4.37 -4.00 15.05
N GLN A 28 -3.22 -4.25 15.68
CA GLN A 28 -2.37 -3.19 16.23
C GLN A 28 -1.08 -2.97 15.45
N THR A 29 -0.51 -4.03 14.89
CA THR A 29 0.80 -4.01 14.25
C THR A 29 0.64 -4.06 12.74
N GLU A 30 0.92 -2.94 12.09
CA GLU A 30 0.75 -2.80 10.64
C GLU A 30 1.58 -3.84 9.87
N GLY A 31 0.96 -4.47 8.87
CA GLY A 31 1.59 -5.53 8.08
C GLY A 31 1.68 -6.89 8.76
N ALA A 32 1.27 -7.02 10.03
CA ALA A 32 1.29 -8.31 10.73
C ALA A 32 0.36 -9.34 10.06
N LEU A 33 0.85 -10.57 9.93
CA LEU A 33 0.02 -11.71 9.53
C LEU A 33 -0.78 -12.19 10.74
N LEU A 34 -2.09 -12.34 10.59
CA LEU A 34 -3.02 -12.77 11.63
C LEU A 34 -3.65 -14.09 11.21
N CYS A 35 -3.63 -15.09 12.08
CA CYS A 35 -4.32 -16.36 11.83
C CYS A 35 -5.64 -16.43 12.58
N ASN A 36 -6.66 -17.00 11.96
CA ASN A 36 -7.87 -17.35 12.70
C ASN A 36 -7.63 -18.58 13.60
N ALA A 37 -8.59 -18.87 14.48
CA ALA A 37 -8.41 -19.85 15.55
C ALA A 37 -8.08 -21.29 15.07
N ASP A 38 -8.51 -21.68 13.87
CA ASP A 38 -8.26 -23.00 13.29
C ASP A 38 -7.17 -23.00 12.20
N GLY A 39 -6.55 -21.85 11.93
CA GLY A 39 -5.51 -21.68 10.91
C GLY A 39 -6.01 -21.79 9.47
N SER A 40 -7.31 -21.96 9.22
CA SER A 40 -7.88 -22.05 7.87
C SER A 40 -7.99 -20.69 7.16
N LYS A 41 -7.87 -19.59 7.90
CA LYS A 41 -7.87 -18.23 7.36
C LYS A 41 -6.69 -17.43 7.87
N PHE A 42 -6.24 -16.52 7.03
CA PHE A 42 -5.27 -15.49 7.38
C PHE A 42 -5.81 -14.11 7.06
N ALA A 43 -5.34 -13.10 7.78
CA ALA A 43 -5.52 -11.69 7.47
C ALA A 43 -4.17 -10.98 7.53
N ILE A 44 -4.07 -9.84 6.85
CA ILE A 44 -2.94 -8.92 7.00
C ILE A 44 -3.49 -7.67 7.68
N CYS A 45 -2.80 -7.21 8.72
CA CYS A 45 -3.15 -5.96 9.36
C CYS A 45 -2.87 -4.78 8.42
N SER A 46 -3.89 -3.98 8.15
CA SER A 46 -3.80 -2.77 7.35
C SER A 46 -4.63 -1.64 7.93
N TRP A 47 -3.96 -0.55 8.31
CA TRP A 47 -4.52 0.62 9.01
C TRP A 47 -5.43 0.26 10.19
N GLY A 48 -4.96 -0.69 11.01
CA GLY A 48 -5.68 -1.17 12.18
C GLY A 48 -6.89 -2.06 11.88
N GLN A 49 -7.10 -2.44 10.61
CA GLN A 49 -8.14 -3.35 10.17
C GLN A 49 -7.53 -4.66 9.61
N ALA A 50 -8.26 -5.77 9.76
CA ALA A 50 -7.85 -7.08 9.28
C ALA A 50 -9.02 -7.81 8.61
N VAL A 51 -8.88 -8.08 7.31
CA VAL A 51 -9.85 -8.86 6.53
C VAL A 51 -9.34 -10.28 6.34
N PHE A 52 -10.08 -11.26 6.88
CA PHE A 52 -9.71 -12.67 6.81
C PHE A 52 -10.10 -13.32 5.49
N GLN A 53 -9.16 -14.03 4.89
CA GLN A 53 -9.32 -14.82 3.66
C GLN A 53 -8.82 -16.26 3.87
N ASP A 54 -9.26 -17.19 3.03
CA ASP A 54 -8.87 -18.60 3.13
C ASP A 54 -7.39 -18.80 2.78
N VAL A 55 -6.73 -19.71 3.51
CA VAL A 55 -5.40 -20.19 3.15
C VAL A 55 -5.46 -21.10 1.90
N ALA A 56 -4.34 -21.26 1.21
CA ALA A 56 -4.25 -22.16 0.07
C ALA A 56 -4.51 -23.63 0.48
N ALA A 57 -5.03 -24.44 -0.44
CA ALA A 57 -5.24 -25.86 -0.18
C ALA A 57 -3.91 -26.55 0.22
N GLY A 58 -3.92 -27.28 1.33
CA GLY A 58 -2.73 -27.95 1.87
C GLY A 58 -1.84 -27.08 2.76
N THR A 59 -2.25 -25.83 3.06
CA THR A 59 -1.54 -24.96 4.01
C THR A 59 -2.40 -24.59 5.21
N LEU A 60 -1.76 -24.10 6.27
CA LEU A 60 -2.36 -23.55 7.47
C LEU A 60 -1.61 -22.28 7.87
N CYS A 61 -2.37 -21.31 8.36
CA CYS A 61 -1.81 -20.15 9.05
C CYS A 61 -1.48 -20.55 10.49
N VAL A 62 -0.21 -20.44 10.89
CA VAL A 62 0.28 -20.84 12.21
C VAL A 62 1.03 -19.70 12.89
N CYS A 63 0.71 -19.43 14.15
CA CYS A 63 1.42 -18.46 14.98
C CYS A 63 2.25 -19.19 16.04
N THR A 64 3.45 -18.67 16.34
CA THR A 64 4.26 -19.22 17.44
C THR A 64 3.63 -18.86 18.78
N ALA A 65 3.65 -19.79 19.74
CA ALA A 65 2.83 -19.75 20.96
C ALA A 65 3.15 -18.60 21.95
N HIS A 66 4.17 -17.78 21.67
CA HIS A 66 4.59 -16.70 22.55
C HIS A 66 4.27 -15.30 22.05
N ASP A 67 4.08 -15.10 20.74
CA ASP A 67 3.79 -13.79 20.17
C ASP A 67 2.77 -13.93 19.04
N SER A 68 1.59 -13.32 19.22
CA SER A 68 0.53 -13.22 18.19
C SER A 68 0.92 -12.39 16.97
N GLU A 69 2.17 -11.95 16.89
CA GLU A 69 2.75 -11.11 15.84
C GLU A 69 3.69 -11.89 14.91
N LEU A 70 4.05 -13.13 15.28
CA LEU A 70 4.90 -14.02 14.47
C LEU A 70 4.09 -15.20 13.94
N CYS A 71 3.29 -14.92 12.91
CA CYS A 71 2.53 -15.91 12.17
C CYS A 71 3.14 -16.18 10.79
N THR A 72 2.97 -17.40 10.28
CA THR A 72 3.41 -17.81 8.95
C THR A 72 2.40 -18.74 8.28
N ILE A 73 2.48 -18.88 6.95
CA ILE A 73 1.73 -19.89 6.21
C ILE A 73 2.64 -21.11 6.03
N ALA A 74 2.26 -22.23 6.66
CA ALA A 74 3.00 -23.49 6.62
C ALA A 74 2.20 -24.58 5.91
N ALA A 75 2.88 -25.58 5.33
CA ALA A 75 2.20 -26.79 4.88
C ALA A 75 1.59 -27.51 6.09
N ALA A 76 0.37 -28.03 5.94
CA ALA A 76 -0.38 -28.63 7.04
C ALA A 76 0.29 -29.88 7.66
N ASP A 77 1.29 -30.48 6.99
CA ASP A 77 1.88 -31.79 7.33
C ASP A 77 3.36 -31.78 7.77
N SER A 78 3.94 -30.64 8.16
CA SER A 78 5.39 -30.58 8.47
C SER A 78 5.70 -30.58 9.97
N GLN A 79 5.98 -31.76 10.53
CA GLN A 79 6.69 -31.94 11.80
C GLN A 79 8.20 -31.59 11.63
N PRO A 80 8.95 -31.14 12.66
CA PRO A 80 10.32 -30.61 12.51
C PRO A 80 11.34 -31.65 12.01
N PRO A 81 12.46 -31.24 11.38
CA PRO A 81 13.28 -32.13 10.57
C PRO A 81 14.22 -33.01 11.42
N THR A 82 14.13 -34.34 11.24
CA THR A 82 15.19 -35.28 11.62
C THR A 82 15.80 -35.93 10.38
N ALA A 83 17.09 -35.63 10.14
CA ALA A 83 18.11 -36.31 9.33
C ALA A 83 17.79 -36.69 7.85
N PRO A 84 18.79 -36.64 6.94
CA PRO A 84 18.54 -36.81 5.51
C PRO A 84 18.34 -38.29 5.13
N ALA A 85 17.26 -38.57 4.39
CA ALA A 85 16.96 -39.88 3.80
C ALA A 85 17.65 -40.06 2.43
N PRO A 86 17.90 -41.32 1.98
CA PRO A 86 18.66 -41.64 0.76
C PRO A 86 17.84 -41.40 -0.53
N PRO A 87 18.48 -41.37 -1.73
CA PRO A 87 17.83 -40.94 -2.96
C PRO A 87 16.75 -41.91 -3.47
N PRO A 88 15.72 -41.41 -4.18
CA PRO A 88 14.56 -42.20 -4.55
C PRO A 88 14.84 -43.17 -5.70
N SER A 89 14.26 -44.37 -5.58
CA SER A 89 14.17 -45.35 -6.68
C SER A 89 13.02 -45.00 -7.63
N ARG A 90 13.21 -45.39 -8.89
CA ARG A 90 12.37 -45.13 -10.07
C ARG A 90 10.87 -45.39 -9.84
N PRO A 91 9.95 -44.53 -10.34
CA PRO A 91 8.52 -44.76 -10.21
C PRO A 91 8.01 -45.86 -11.18
N PRO A 92 6.98 -46.64 -10.77
CA PRO A 92 6.30 -47.61 -11.63
C PRO A 92 5.37 -46.92 -12.65
N PRO A 93 4.93 -47.61 -13.71
CA PRO A 93 4.14 -47.01 -14.78
C PRO A 93 2.69 -46.73 -14.33
N VAL A 94 2.17 -45.60 -14.80
CA VAL A 94 0.81 -45.09 -14.54
C VAL A 94 -0.22 -45.97 -15.26
N PRO A 95 -1.34 -46.36 -14.61
CA PRO A 95 -2.46 -46.98 -15.31
C PRO A 95 -3.35 -45.91 -15.95
N THR A 96 -3.69 -46.12 -17.22
CA THR A 96 -4.67 -45.34 -17.98
C THR A 96 -6.08 -45.55 -17.44
N SER A 97 -6.70 -44.50 -16.88
CA SER A 97 -8.11 -44.47 -16.50
C SER A 97 -8.98 -43.74 -17.52
N LYS A 98 -10.13 -44.35 -17.81
CA LYS A 98 -11.20 -43.98 -18.75
C LYS A 98 -11.84 -42.61 -18.43
N PRO A 99 -12.39 -41.88 -19.42
CA PRO A 99 -13.05 -40.59 -19.18
C PRO A 99 -14.32 -40.71 -18.32
N ALA A 100 -14.51 -39.78 -17.39
CA ALA A 100 -15.70 -39.65 -16.56
C ALA A 100 -16.88 -39.04 -17.35
N PRO A 101 -18.14 -39.39 -17.03
CA PRO A 101 -19.32 -38.82 -17.66
C PRO A 101 -19.58 -37.36 -17.22
N PRO A 102 -20.28 -36.54 -18.03
CA PRO A 102 -20.55 -35.15 -17.70
C PRO A 102 -21.55 -35.01 -16.55
N ALA A 103 -21.28 -34.05 -15.66
CA ALA A 103 -22.11 -33.73 -14.50
C ALA A 103 -23.42 -33.00 -14.92
N PRO A 104 -24.53 -33.15 -14.17
CA PRO A 104 -25.78 -32.48 -14.45
C PRO A 104 -25.71 -30.97 -14.13
N SER A 105 -26.28 -30.16 -15.02
CA SER A 105 -26.37 -28.71 -14.94
C SER A 105 -27.46 -28.27 -13.95
N HIS A 106 -27.05 -27.63 -12.85
CA HIS A 106 -27.93 -26.81 -12.01
C HIS A 106 -27.73 -25.32 -12.36
N PRO A 107 -28.80 -24.51 -12.45
CA PRO A 107 -28.68 -23.08 -12.70
C PRO A 107 -28.03 -22.37 -11.50
N ALA A 108 -27.08 -21.48 -11.80
CA ALA A 108 -26.39 -20.66 -10.82
C ALA A 108 -27.37 -19.70 -10.10
N PRO A 109 -27.17 -19.41 -8.79
CA PRO A 109 -27.93 -18.37 -8.10
C PRO A 109 -27.67 -17.00 -8.74
N ALA A 110 -28.72 -16.20 -8.89
CA ALA A 110 -28.64 -14.85 -9.44
C ALA A 110 -27.66 -13.96 -8.63
N PRO A 111 -26.81 -13.15 -9.29
CA PRO A 111 -25.91 -12.23 -8.60
C PRO A 111 -26.72 -11.19 -7.81
N LYS A 112 -26.28 -10.92 -6.58
CA LYS A 112 -26.77 -9.78 -5.79
C LYS A 112 -26.50 -8.48 -6.56
N PRO A 113 -27.40 -7.47 -6.48
CA PRO A 113 -27.15 -6.19 -7.13
C PRO A 113 -25.82 -5.61 -6.62
N ALA A 114 -24.92 -5.29 -7.55
CA ALA A 114 -23.77 -4.46 -7.24
C ALA A 114 -24.27 -3.11 -6.69
N PRO A 115 -23.57 -2.49 -5.73
CA PRO A 115 -23.80 -1.09 -5.41
C PRO A 115 -23.66 -0.27 -6.72
N PRO A 116 -24.46 0.78 -6.90
CA PRO A 116 -24.48 1.51 -8.16
C PRO A 116 -23.08 2.02 -8.48
N ALA A 117 -22.64 1.74 -9.71
CA ALA A 117 -21.54 2.47 -10.32
C ALA A 117 -21.86 3.96 -10.18
N HIS A 118 -21.00 4.71 -9.48
CA HIS A 118 -21.12 6.15 -9.43
C HIS A 118 -20.73 6.68 -10.80
N SER A 119 -21.75 6.84 -11.64
CA SER A 119 -21.72 7.58 -12.89
C SER A 119 -21.10 8.95 -12.63
N GLY A 120 -20.08 9.32 -13.41
CA GLY A 120 -19.31 10.56 -13.30
C GLY A 120 -20.17 11.80 -13.03
N GLY A 121 -20.26 12.18 -11.75
CA GLY A 121 -20.63 13.53 -11.37
C GLY A 121 -19.48 14.45 -11.76
N ALA A 122 -19.80 15.66 -12.22
CA ALA A 122 -18.81 16.70 -12.44
C ALA A 122 -17.85 16.73 -11.24
N SER A 123 -16.55 16.56 -11.49
CA SER A 123 -15.53 16.48 -10.44
C SER A 123 -15.65 17.70 -9.52
N HIS A 124 -16.20 17.48 -8.33
CA HIS A 124 -16.47 18.54 -7.36
C HIS A 124 -15.12 18.94 -6.75
N TYR A 125 -14.71 20.19 -6.95
CA TYR A 125 -13.51 20.75 -6.35
C TYR A 125 -13.89 21.58 -5.12
N THR A 126 -13.18 21.37 -4.00
CA THR A 126 -13.30 22.16 -2.77
C THR A 126 -11.95 22.78 -2.43
N THR A 127 -11.88 24.11 -2.28
CA THR A 127 -10.66 24.74 -1.76
C THR A 127 -10.58 24.52 -0.25
N PHE A 128 -9.68 23.63 0.17
CA PHE A 128 -9.32 23.43 1.57
C PHE A 128 -8.29 24.47 2.02
N LEU A 129 -8.48 25.02 3.22
CA LEU A 129 -7.64 26.04 3.86
C LEU A 129 -7.38 25.67 5.33
N GLY A 130 -6.40 26.30 5.96
CA GLY A 130 -6.02 26.05 7.34
C GLY A 130 -4.98 24.94 7.45
N ASN A 131 -5.00 24.18 8.54
CA ASN A 131 -3.89 23.33 8.98
C ASN A 131 -3.97 21.85 8.55
N GLY A 132 -4.90 21.49 7.67
CA GLY A 132 -5.08 20.08 7.30
C GLY A 132 -5.99 19.26 8.22
N SER A 133 -6.51 19.85 9.31
CA SER A 133 -7.29 19.08 10.28
C SER A 133 -8.73 18.81 9.80
N PRO A 134 -9.31 17.63 10.12
CA PRO A 134 -10.72 17.35 9.86
C PRO A 134 -11.66 18.36 10.53
N SER A 135 -11.23 18.96 11.65
CA SER A 135 -12.00 20.00 12.35
C SER A 135 -12.20 21.28 11.52
N GLN A 136 -11.35 21.49 10.51
CA GLN A 136 -11.45 22.59 9.54
C GLN A 136 -12.07 22.15 8.20
N GLY A 137 -12.68 20.96 8.16
CA GLY A 137 -13.42 20.45 7.00
C GLY A 137 -12.56 19.67 6.02
N TRP A 138 -11.32 19.32 6.38
CA TRP A 138 -10.47 18.48 5.54
C TRP A 138 -10.94 17.03 5.50
N PRO A 139 -10.81 16.33 4.35
CA PRO A 139 -11.23 14.96 4.23
C PRO A 139 -10.35 14.04 5.07
N THR A 140 -10.97 13.09 5.74
CA THR A 140 -10.28 12.02 6.45
C THR A 140 -9.90 10.88 5.50
N VAL A 141 -9.06 9.96 5.96
CA VAL A 141 -8.68 8.75 5.21
C VAL A 141 -9.91 7.91 4.78
N SER A 142 -11.02 7.97 5.53
CA SER A 142 -12.28 7.30 5.18
C SER A 142 -13.09 8.00 4.09
N ASP A 143 -12.83 9.29 3.84
CA ASP A 143 -13.45 10.05 2.75
C ASP A 143 -12.72 9.84 1.41
N TRP A 144 -11.50 9.31 1.47
CA TRP A 144 -10.71 9.04 0.27
C TRP A 144 -11.29 7.86 -0.50
N GLN A 145 -11.27 7.96 -1.83
CA GLN A 145 -11.62 6.83 -2.69
C GLN A 145 -10.65 5.66 -2.50
N SER A 146 -11.05 4.48 -2.98
CA SER A 146 -10.15 3.33 -2.96
C SER A 146 -8.95 3.57 -3.89
N PHE A 147 -7.84 2.87 -3.65
CA PHE A 147 -6.68 2.95 -4.54
C PHE A 147 -7.04 2.56 -5.98
N ASP A 148 -7.91 1.56 -6.16
CA ASP A 148 -8.31 1.10 -7.48
C ASP A 148 -9.17 2.15 -8.21
N ASP A 149 -10.09 2.81 -7.51
CA ASP A 149 -10.89 3.88 -8.11
C ASP A 149 -10.02 5.08 -8.49
N LEU A 150 -9.10 5.50 -7.60
CA LEU A 150 -8.14 6.56 -7.91
C LEU A 150 -7.25 6.18 -9.09
N TRP A 151 -6.76 4.95 -9.13
CA TRP A 151 -5.93 4.47 -10.23
C TRP A 151 -6.69 4.49 -11.56
N THR A 152 -7.92 3.96 -11.56
CA THR A 152 -8.80 3.98 -12.74
C THR A 152 -9.11 5.40 -13.20
N ALA A 153 -9.34 6.33 -12.27
CA ALA A 153 -9.63 7.73 -12.59
C ALA A 153 -8.44 8.49 -13.21
N ASN A 154 -7.20 8.02 -13.02
CA ASN A 154 -5.99 8.70 -13.49
C ASN A 154 -5.27 7.97 -14.64
N VAL A 155 -5.69 6.75 -15.00
CA VAL A 155 -4.97 5.93 -15.98
C VAL A 155 -4.95 6.54 -17.37
N GLU A 156 -6.03 7.21 -17.79
CA GLU A 156 -6.06 7.88 -19.10
C GLU A 156 -5.13 9.09 -19.13
N THR A 157 -5.05 9.86 -18.04
CA THR A 157 -4.06 10.94 -17.89
C THR A 157 -2.64 10.39 -18.01
N MET A 158 -2.31 9.32 -17.28
CA MET A 158 -0.98 8.70 -17.33
C MET A 158 -0.61 8.15 -18.72
N LYS A 159 -1.58 7.78 -19.56
CA LYS A 159 -1.32 7.31 -20.93
C LYS A 159 -0.90 8.43 -21.88
N SER A 160 -1.20 9.69 -21.56
CA SER A 160 -0.88 10.84 -22.43
C SER A 160 -0.08 11.94 -21.71
N SER A 161 0.33 11.70 -20.47
CA SER A 161 0.94 12.71 -19.61
C SER A 161 2.32 13.14 -20.07
N CYS A 162 3.02 12.34 -20.89
CA CYS A 162 4.39 12.67 -21.30
C CYS A 162 4.44 13.59 -22.52
N ALA A 163 3.38 13.64 -23.32
CA ALA A 163 3.25 14.58 -24.41
C ALA A 163 3.42 16.04 -23.96
N GLN A 164 3.02 16.39 -22.73
CA GLN A 164 3.20 17.74 -22.17
C GLN A 164 4.68 18.14 -21.98
N PHE A 165 5.57 17.16 -21.99
CA PHE A 165 7.02 17.32 -21.81
C PHE A 165 7.81 17.02 -23.09
N ASP A 166 7.14 16.94 -24.24
CA ASP A 166 7.73 16.54 -25.53
C ASP A 166 8.42 15.16 -25.47
N GLN A 167 7.88 14.23 -24.68
CA GLN A 167 8.37 12.86 -24.53
C GLN A 167 7.37 11.84 -25.08
N GLU A 168 7.86 10.63 -25.36
CA GLU A 168 6.98 9.50 -25.72
C GLU A 168 6.10 9.10 -24.52
N ASP A 169 4.83 8.86 -24.79
CA ASP A 169 3.86 8.47 -23.77
C ASP A 169 4.14 7.11 -23.13
N ASN A 170 3.62 6.95 -21.91
CA ASN A 170 3.82 5.74 -21.13
C ASN A 170 3.22 4.52 -21.85
N SER A 171 3.98 3.43 -21.94
CA SER A 171 3.43 2.16 -22.44
C SER A 171 2.48 1.51 -21.41
N PRO A 172 1.57 0.61 -21.82
CA PRO A 172 0.76 -0.18 -20.89
C PRO A 172 1.58 -0.94 -19.85
N GLU A 173 2.75 -1.46 -20.23
CA GLU A 173 3.69 -2.14 -19.35
C GLU A 173 4.30 -1.18 -18.32
N GLU A 174 4.70 0.03 -18.73
CA GLU A 174 5.23 1.05 -17.81
C GLU A 174 4.19 1.49 -16.79
N ILE A 175 2.93 1.66 -17.21
CA ILE A 175 1.80 1.96 -16.32
C ILE A 175 1.57 0.80 -15.33
N ALA A 176 1.65 -0.44 -15.79
CA ALA A 176 1.51 -1.62 -14.92
C ALA A 176 2.66 -1.72 -13.90
N ASP A 177 3.90 -1.46 -14.33
CA ASP A 177 5.07 -1.42 -13.47
C ASP A 177 4.99 -0.27 -12.46
N LEU A 178 4.48 0.89 -12.85
CA LEU A 178 4.23 2.02 -11.98
C LEU A 178 3.22 1.68 -10.87
N ARG A 179 2.09 1.05 -11.23
CA ARG A 179 1.10 0.59 -10.24
C ARG A 179 1.72 -0.35 -9.21
N ALA A 180 2.49 -1.32 -9.69
CA ALA A 180 3.14 -2.29 -8.84
C ALA A 180 4.19 -1.64 -7.92
N ALA A 181 4.97 -0.70 -8.45
CA ALA A 181 5.96 0.05 -7.69
C ALA A 181 5.29 0.86 -6.57
N ILE A 182 4.23 1.63 -6.86
CA ILE A 182 3.53 2.42 -5.82
C ILE A 182 3.01 1.52 -4.72
N LEU A 183 2.31 0.44 -5.05
CA LEU A 183 1.77 -0.49 -4.04
C LEU A 183 2.87 -1.16 -3.19
N SER A 184 3.99 -1.53 -3.82
CA SER A 184 5.10 -2.19 -3.14
C SER A 184 5.87 -1.24 -2.22
N GLU A 185 6.27 -0.08 -2.72
CA GLU A 185 7.07 0.89 -1.96
C GLU A 185 6.24 1.55 -0.86
N SER A 186 4.98 1.86 -1.11
CA SER A 186 4.06 2.40 -0.09
C SER A 186 3.92 1.44 1.09
N ARG A 187 3.74 0.14 0.80
CA ARG A 187 3.72 -0.91 1.83
C ARG A 187 5.04 -0.98 2.60
N SER A 188 6.17 -0.92 1.91
CA SER A 188 7.49 -0.99 2.56
C SER A 188 7.79 0.25 3.41
N ALA A 189 7.31 1.42 2.99
CA ALA A 189 7.56 2.69 3.65
C ALA A 189 6.60 2.98 4.80
N GLY A 190 5.43 2.32 4.82
CA GLY A 190 4.33 2.65 5.73
C GLY A 190 3.53 3.89 5.30
N VAL A 191 3.53 4.20 4.00
CA VAL A 191 2.80 5.33 3.42
C VAL A 191 1.53 4.79 2.76
N ASP A 192 0.40 5.50 2.85
CA ASP A 192 -0.83 5.08 2.15
C ASP A 192 -0.64 5.19 0.62
N PRO A 193 -0.86 4.11 -0.17
CA PRO A 193 -0.63 4.13 -1.60
C PRO A 193 -1.55 5.11 -2.35
N ARG A 194 -2.71 5.47 -1.79
CA ARG A 194 -3.59 6.50 -2.35
C ARG A 194 -2.94 7.88 -2.28
N PHE A 195 -2.31 8.17 -1.15
CA PHE A 195 -1.57 9.41 -0.92
C PHE A 195 -0.33 9.50 -1.81
N ALA A 196 0.42 8.40 -1.96
CA ALA A 196 1.54 8.32 -2.89
C ALA A 196 1.09 8.54 -4.35
N LEU A 197 0.00 7.90 -4.78
CA LEU A 197 -0.57 8.09 -6.12
C LEU A 197 -0.99 9.54 -6.34
N ALA A 198 -1.76 10.14 -5.43
CA ALA A 198 -2.25 11.51 -5.58
C ALA A 198 -1.10 12.53 -5.64
N THR A 199 -0.04 12.32 -4.84
CA THR A 199 1.18 13.14 -4.88
C THR A 199 1.91 13.00 -6.21
N MET A 200 2.13 11.78 -6.70
CA MET A 200 2.74 11.54 -8.01
C MET A 200 1.98 12.23 -9.15
N MET A 201 0.65 12.15 -9.12
CA MET A 201 -0.18 12.81 -10.12
C MET A 201 -0.06 14.34 -10.04
N GLN A 202 0.12 14.92 -8.84
CA GLN A 202 0.39 16.34 -8.70
C GLN A 202 1.78 16.75 -9.24
N GLU A 203 2.79 15.88 -9.08
CA GLU A 203 4.17 16.19 -9.46
C GLU A 203 4.44 16.05 -10.97
N SER A 204 3.80 15.08 -11.63
CA SER A 204 4.18 14.72 -13.01
C SER A 204 3.04 14.19 -13.89
N ASP A 205 1.80 14.18 -13.37
CA ASP A 205 0.68 13.45 -13.97
C ASP A 205 0.99 11.96 -14.26
N GLY A 206 1.99 11.40 -13.57
CA GLY A 206 2.47 10.03 -13.79
C GLY A 206 3.31 9.83 -15.04
N CYS A 207 3.84 10.89 -15.66
CA CYS A 207 4.80 10.72 -16.75
C CYS A 207 6.13 10.15 -16.23
N VAL A 208 6.49 8.92 -16.65
CA VAL A 208 7.75 8.30 -16.21
C VAL A 208 8.98 9.02 -16.78
N ARG A 209 8.81 9.85 -17.81
CA ARG A 209 9.85 10.62 -18.50
C ARG A 209 9.81 12.11 -18.18
N VAL A 210 9.14 12.53 -17.12
CA VAL A 210 9.12 13.94 -16.69
C VAL A 210 10.55 14.49 -16.56
N TRP A 211 10.75 15.75 -16.93
CA TRP A 211 12.06 16.39 -16.78
C TRP A 211 12.43 16.55 -15.29
N SER A 212 13.68 16.91 -15.03
CA SER A 212 14.10 17.31 -13.68
C SER A 212 13.93 18.81 -13.50
N THR A 213 13.27 19.24 -12.43
CA THR A 213 13.31 20.65 -12.02
C THR A 213 14.64 20.94 -11.33
N ASN A 214 15.13 22.19 -11.46
CA ASN A 214 16.36 22.61 -10.81
C ASN A 214 16.32 24.08 -10.40
N TYR A 215 16.18 24.31 -9.09
CA TYR A 215 16.23 25.63 -8.46
C TYR A 215 17.34 25.69 -7.38
N GLY A 216 18.49 25.07 -7.66
CA GLY A 216 19.60 24.89 -6.72
C GLY A 216 19.68 23.47 -6.13
N VAL A 217 18.67 22.64 -6.39
CA VAL A 217 18.60 21.21 -6.08
C VAL A 217 18.04 20.52 -7.33
N ASN A 218 18.59 19.35 -7.69
CA ASN A 218 18.08 18.59 -8.82
C ASN A 218 16.96 17.64 -8.35
N ASN A 219 15.77 17.79 -8.94
CA ASN A 219 14.57 17.08 -8.52
C ASN A 219 14.04 16.21 -9.68
N PRO A 220 14.55 14.98 -9.88
CA PRO A 220 14.15 14.13 -11.00
C PRO A 220 12.92 13.27 -10.72
N GLY A 221 12.40 12.69 -11.81
CA GLY A 221 11.48 11.56 -11.77
C GLY A 221 10.05 11.90 -11.39
N LEU A 222 9.23 10.84 -11.32
CA LEU A 222 7.78 10.86 -11.11
C LEU A 222 7.28 11.71 -9.93
N PHE A 223 8.10 11.85 -8.90
CA PHE A 223 7.79 12.58 -7.68
C PHE A 223 8.59 13.88 -7.54
N GLN A 224 9.39 14.24 -8.55
CA GLN A 224 10.32 15.38 -8.50
C GLN A 224 11.15 15.36 -7.20
N SER A 225 11.73 14.20 -6.90
CA SER A 225 12.29 13.91 -5.57
C SER A 225 13.60 14.66 -5.34
N HIS A 226 13.76 15.28 -4.18
CA HIS A 226 14.97 16.02 -3.78
C HIS A 226 16.25 15.17 -3.95
N ASN A 227 17.10 15.52 -4.91
CA ASN A 227 18.30 14.77 -5.32
C ASN A 227 18.04 13.26 -5.52
N GLY A 228 16.88 12.94 -6.10
CA GLY A 228 16.53 11.59 -6.52
C GLY A 228 17.56 10.97 -7.45
N GLN A 229 17.61 9.64 -7.42
CA GLN A 229 18.50 8.83 -8.26
C GLN A 229 17.79 8.33 -9.51
N GLY A 230 16.46 8.18 -9.45
CA GLY A 230 15.65 7.67 -10.55
C GLY A 230 15.30 8.72 -11.60
N SER A 231 15.47 8.41 -12.90
CA SER A 231 14.94 9.20 -14.02
C SER A 231 14.87 8.41 -15.33
N CYS A 232 13.79 8.60 -16.09
CA CYS A 232 13.69 8.17 -17.50
C CYS A 232 13.58 9.34 -18.48
N PHE A 233 13.96 10.56 -18.11
CA PHE A 233 13.97 11.69 -19.05
C PHE A 233 14.81 11.34 -20.31
N ASN A 234 14.24 11.51 -21.51
CA ASN A 234 14.83 11.12 -22.79
C ASN A 234 15.18 9.62 -22.93
N ARG A 235 14.47 8.73 -22.22
CA ARG A 235 14.68 7.28 -22.26
C ARG A 235 13.39 6.53 -22.55
N THR A 236 13.36 5.84 -23.70
CA THR A 236 12.23 4.98 -24.10
C THR A 236 12.74 3.60 -24.56
N PRO A 237 12.17 2.49 -24.05
CA PRO A 237 11.25 2.43 -22.90
C PRO A 237 11.97 2.78 -21.59
N CYS A 238 11.19 3.27 -20.62
CA CYS A 238 11.60 3.42 -19.25
C CYS A 238 11.69 2.05 -18.59
N PRO A 239 12.88 1.60 -18.14
CA PRO A 239 13.00 0.29 -17.53
C PRO A 239 12.25 0.23 -16.20
N LYS A 240 11.64 -0.93 -15.92
CA LYS A 240 11.00 -1.23 -14.63
C LYS A 240 11.82 -0.82 -13.40
N SER A 241 13.14 -1.10 -13.41
CA SER A 241 14.01 -0.75 -12.29
C SER A 241 14.10 0.75 -12.03
N GLU A 242 14.01 1.55 -13.10
CA GLU A 242 14.03 3.00 -13.03
C GLU A 242 12.70 3.55 -12.49
N ILE A 243 11.57 2.96 -12.93
CA ILE A 243 10.25 3.27 -12.38
C ILE A 243 10.20 2.98 -10.88
N VAL A 244 10.67 1.79 -10.47
CA VAL A 244 10.77 1.43 -9.05
C VAL A 244 11.66 2.41 -8.29
N GLN A 245 12.81 2.81 -8.84
CA GLN A 245 13.69 3.77 -8.20
C GLN A 245 13.03 5.15 -8.02
N MET A 246 12.37 5.68 -9.05
CA MET A 246 11.65 6.97 -8.98
C MET A 246 10.55 6.95 -7.93
N VAL A 247 9.78 5.86 -7.84
CA VAL A 247 8.74 5.70 -6.82
C VAL A 247 9.37 5.56 -5.43
N LYS A 248 10.44 4.79 -5.30
CA LYS A 248 11.16 4.62 -4.03
C LYS A 248 11.69 5.95 -3.52
N ASP A 249 12.31 6.76 -4.38
CA ASP A 249 12.84 8.08 -4.02
C ASP A 249 11.72 8.98 -3.48
N GLY A 250 10.57 9.05 -4.16
CA GLY A 250 9.45 9.89 -3.74
C GLY A 250 8.69 9.40 -2.52
N VAL A 251 8.55 8.09 -2.36
CA VAL A 251 7.77 7.50 -1.26
C VAL A 251 8.62 7.29 -0.01
N SER A 252 9.77 6.65 -0.14
CA SER A 252 10.63 6.28 0.99
C SER A 252 11.65 7.37 1.37
N GLY A 253 11.97 8.26 0.43
CA GLY A 253 12.98 9.29 0.60
C GLY A 253 14.31 9.00 -0.08
N THR A 254 15.17 10.00 -0.07
CA THR A 254 16.54 9.96 -0.63
C THR A 254 17.56 10.16 0.48
N ALA A 255 18.85 10.18 0.13
CA ALA A 255 19.88 10.55 1.10
C ALA A 255 19.80 12.03 1.52
N ASP A 256 19.18 12.87 0.69
CA ASP A 256 19.18 14.33 0.82
C ASP A 256 17.81 14.90 1.22
N GLY A 257 16.76 14.09 1.18
CA GLY A 257 15.41 14.54 1.47
C GLY A 257 14.55 13.49 2.18
N PRO A 258 13.63 13.92 3.07
CA PRO A 258 12.72 13.02 3.76
C PRO A 258 11.63 12.44 2.85
N LEU A 259 11.17 13.23 1.86
CA LEU A 259 10.05 12.94 0.95
C LEU A 259 8.83 12.38 1.71
N LEU A 260 7.90 11.65 1.08
CA LEU A 260 6.58 11.41 1.69
C LEU A 260 6.65 10.77 3.08
N LYS A 261 7.41 9.68 3.23
CA LYS A 261 7.58 9.04 4.54
C LYS A 261 8.12 10.01 5.59
N GLY A 262 9.19 10.73 5.26
CA GLY A 262 9.86 11.56 6.24
C GLY A 262 9.11 12.85 6.56
N VAL A 263 8.39 13.46 5.61
CA VAL A 263 7.59 14.67 5.88
C VAL A 263 6.35 14.36 6.72
N ILE A 264 5.77 13.16 6.57
CA ILE A 264 4.69 12.70 7.46
C ILE A 264 5.25 12.56 8.88
N ALA A 265 6.37 11.85 9.04
CA ALA A 265 7.01 11.67 10.34
C ALA A 265 7.42 13.01 10.98
N GLN A 266 7.92 13.95 10.17
CA GLN A 266 8.26 15.29 10.64
C GLN A 266 7.02 16.04 11.16
N ALA A 267 5.90 16.00 10.43
CA ALA A 267 4.66 16.62 10.90
C ALA A 267 4.15 15.98 12.21
N GLU A 268 4.28 14.66 12.34
CA GLU A 268 3.97 13.94 13.59
C GLU A 268 4.86 14.40 14.76
N ASP A 269 6.17 14.55 14.52
CA ASP A 269 7.13 15.07 15.51
C ASP A 269 6.84 16.54 15.88
N GLU A 270 6.25 17.32 14.97
CA GLU A 270 5.81 18.71 15.20
C GLU A 270 4.44 18.80 15.89
N GLY A 271 3.77 17.66 16.13
CA GLY A 271 2.57 17.55 16.96
C GLY A 271 1.25 17.40 16.19
N ASP A 272 1.30 17.26 14.86
CA ASP A 272 0.15 16.85 14.07
C ASP A 272 -0.08 15.34 14.20
N ASP A 273 -1.29 14.85 13.91
CA ASP A 273 -1.60 13.42 13.96
C ASP A 273 -2.43 12.94 12.76
N GLY A 274 -2.29 11.64 12.47
CA GLY A 274 -3.08 10.95 11.45
C GLY A 274 -3.12 11.69 10.12
N VAL A 275 -4.34 12.00 9.64
CA VAL A 275 -4.53 12.66 8.34
C VAL A 275 -4.03 14.12 8.33
N GLN A 276 -4.05 14.81 9.47
CA GLN A 276 -3.54 16.18 9.57
C GLN A 276 -2.04 16.19 9.30
N ALA A 277 -1.29 15.24 9.89
CA ALA A 277 0.13 15.08 9.63
C ALA A 277 0.43 14.77 8.16
N MET A 278 -0.45 14.04 7.47
CA MET A 278 -0.30 13.79 6.03
C MET A 278 -0.45 15.09 5.21
N TYR A 279 -1.44 15.92 5.50
CA TYR A 279 -1.62 17.20 4.78
C TYR A 279 -0.54 18.24 5.13
N ALA A 280 -0.15 18.34 6.40
CA ALA A 280 1.00 19.15 6.80
C ALA A 280 2.30 18.65 6.13
N GLY A 281 2.46 17.33 6.04
CA GLY A 281 3.54 16.68 5.30
C GLY A 281 3.58 17.06 3.82
N LEU A 282 2.44 17.15 3.12
CA LEU A 282 2.41 17.67 1.72
C LEU A 282 2.94 19.09 1.62
N ARG A 283 2.62 19.93 2.61
CA ARG A 283 3.11 21.30 2.62
C ARG A 283 4.62 21.35 2.85
N MET A 284 5.14 20.51 3.73
CA MET A 284 6.58 20.32 3.91
C MET A 284 7.24 19.71 2.66
N TYR A 285 6.55 18.82 1.96
CA TYR A 285 7.03 18.26 0.68
C TYR A 285 7.22 19.36 -0.37
N ASN A 286 6.22 20.24 -0.51
CA ASN A 286 6.21 21.30 -1.51
C ASN A 286 7.16 22.47 -1.18
N SER A 287 7.21 22.91 0.08
CA SER A 287 7.94 24.12 0.48
C SER A 287 9.03 23.93 1.54
N GLY A 288 9.27 22.70 1.99
CA GLY A 288 10.26 22.36 3.02
C GLY A 288 9.84 22.66 4.46
N SER A 289 8.72 23.32 4.68
CA SER A 289 8.17 23.64 6.01
C SER A 289 6.71 24.08 5.93
N VAL A 290 6.01 24.04 7.07
CA VAL A 290 4.75 24.75 7.28
C VAL A 290 5.05 26.18 7.75
N ALA A 291 4.29 27.17 7.27
CA ALA A 291 4.48 28.56 7.68
C ALA A 291 4.19 28.76 9.18
N ALA A 292 4.73 29.82 9.78
CA ALA A 292 4.55 30.12 11.21
C ALA A 292 3.08 30.34 11.64
N SER A 293 2.17 30.61 10.70
CA SER A 293 0.73 30.68 10.95
C SER A 293 0.10 29.31 11.23
N GLY A 294 0.76 28.21 10.82
CA GLY A 294 0.20 26.86 10.84
C GLY A 294 -0.78 26.57 9.70
N ASN A 295 -1.07 27.56 8.85
CA ASN A 295 -1.93 27.38 7.68
C ASN A 295 -1.10 26.82 6.51
N LEU A 296 -1.66 25.86 5.80
CA LEU A 296 -0.98 25.21 4.68
C LEU A 296 -0.95 26.14 3.46
N GLU A 297 -1.93 27.02 3.29
CA GLU A 297 -1.96 28.00 2.20
C GLU A 297 -0.95 29.15 2.33
N ASP A 298 -0.33 29.32 3.48
CA ASP A 298 0.64 30.39 3.72
C ASP A 298 2.07 29.92 3.37
N GLY A 299 2.98 30.87 3.15
CA GLY A 299 4.40 30.57 2.93
C GLY A 299 4.84 30.78 1.47
N ILE A 300 5.80 29.97 1.01
CA ILE A 300 6.39 30.05 -0.36
C ILE A 300 5.89 28.90 -1.25
N ALA A 301 6.32 28.80 -2.51
CA ALA A 301 5.93 27.73 -3.43
C ALA A 301 4.41 27.71 -3.73
N THR A 302 3.87 26.58 -4.18
CA THR A 302 2.51 26.48 -4.74
C THR A 302 1.47 26.43 -3.62
N HIS A 303 0.69 27.49 -3.49
CA HIS A 303 -0.30 27.68 -2.43
C HIS A 303 -1.48 26.71 -2.52
N CYS A 304 -1.80 26.19 -3.71
CA CYS A 304 -2.90 25.24 -3.90
C CYS A 304 -2.52 23.77 -3.76
N TYR A 305 -1.23 23.44 -3.58
CA TYR A 305 -0.68 22.09 -3.70
C TYR A 305 -1.39 21.01 -2.86
N PHE A 306 -1.52 21.24 -1.56
CA PHE A 306 -2.20 20.31 -0.64
C PHE A 306 -3.71 20.22 -0.90
N SER A 307 -4.31 21.31 -1.41
CA SER A 307 -5.74 21.42 -1.71
C SER A 307 -6.07 20.58 -2.93
N ASP A 308 -5.26 20.70 -3.99
CA ASP A 308 -5.36 19.88 -5.19
C ASP A 308 -5.24 18.39 -4.83
N ILE A 309 -4.24 18.01 -4.04
CA ILE A 309 -4.04 16.61 -3.63
C ILE A 309 -5.20 16.09 -2.78
N ALA A 310 -5.74 16.89 -1.85
CA ALA A 310 -6.93 16.51 -1.08
C ALA A 310 -8.13 16.24 -2.00
N ASN A 311 -8.33 17.06 -3.03
CA ASN A 311 -9.38 16.83 -4.02
C ASN A 311 -9.12 15.58 -4.87
N ARG A 312 -7.87 15.33 -5.29
CA ARG A 312 -7.48 14.09 -5.98
C ARG A 312 -7.84 12.85 -5.17
N LEU A 313 -7.56 12.86 -3.87
CA LEU A 313 -7.89 11.76 -2.95
C LEU A 313 -9.40 11.51 -2.84
N THR A 314 -10.23 12.54 -3.04
CA THR A 314 -11.69 12.44 -3.02
C THR A 314 -12.33 12.24 -4.40
N GLY A 315 -11.54 12.23 -5.49
CA GLY A 315 -12.04 11.88 -6.83
C GLY A 315 -11.86 12.90 -7.94
N TRP A 316 -11.27 14.06 -7.68
CA TRP A 316 -10.98 15.02 -8.73
C TRP A 316 -9.70 14.62 -9.48
N SER A 317 -9.83 14.11 -10.71
CA SER A 317 -8.67 13.65 -11.52
C SER A 317 -8.42 14.45 -12.79
N GLU A 318 -9.34 15.35 -13.17
CA GLU A 318 -9.28 16.10 -14.42
C GLU A 318 -9.90 17.50 -14.27
N GLY A 319 -9.49 18.41 -15.16
CA GLY A 319 -9.97 19.78 -15.21
C GLY A 319 -9.05 20.77 -14.49
N SER A 320 -9.39 22.05 -14.57
CA SER A 320 -8.64 23.10 -13.87
C SER A 320 -8.87 23.01 -12.35
N THR A 321 -7.84 23.33 -11.57
CA THR A 321 -8.01 23.53 -10.12
C THR A 321 -9.05 24.63 -9.85
N GLY A 322 -9.87 24.43 -8.81
CA GLY A 322 -10.76 25.46 -8.29
C GLY A 322 -10.08 26.40 -7.28
N CYS A 323 -8.83 26.13 -6.93
CA CYS A 323 -8.05 26.98 -6.03
C CYS A 323 -7.39 28.13 -6.79
N THR A 324 -7.57 29.36 -6.31
CA THR A 324 -7.15 30.59 -6.99
C THR A 324 -6.04 31.33 -6.24
N LEU A 325 -5.33 30.65 -5.34
CA LEU A 325 -4.31 31.27 -4.49
C LEU A 325 -2.98 31.48 -5.21
N ASP A 326 -2.77 30.78 -6.33
CA ASP A 326 -1.58 30.85 -7.18
C ASP A 326 -1.76 31.76 -8.43
N ALA A 327 -2.88 32.49 -8.49
CA ALA A 327 -3.27 33.32 -9.65
C ALA A 327 -2.68 34.74 -9.63
#